data_AF-B1Y8S4-F1
#
_entry.id   AF-B1Y8S4-F1
#
_cell.length_a   1.000
_cell.length_b   1.000
_cell.length_c   1.000
_cell.angle_alpha   90.00
_cell.angle_beta   90.00
_cell.angle_gamma   90.00
#
_symmetry.space_group_name_H-M   'P 1'
#
loop_
_entity.id
_entity.type
_entity.pdbx_description
1 polymer ?
#
loop_
_entity_poly.entity_id
_entity_poly.type
_entity_poly.pdbx_seq_one_letter_code
_entity_poly.pdbx_strand_id
1 'polypeptide(L)'
;MFKPRADPCIFLHSSPDDWLLLLGERLSGELVRRFRHLARDVDDLVQLVADNPGILWVGLRGLEVGGPFRNEWTLFVEGGYVAPHARARWLYVETGERLDVRVQVSPCFLLSSLDKPGVRYTWRNRASTIFRWVSEVPRLQPLEVFRRAFPAELRELAHSRGYAWVAWTRWRDRRNRHLAEWLYWLDTGRLAHIDALLGRMCTSPSCTKNPSSEGLYISAL
;
A
#
# COMPACT_ATOMS: atom_id res chain seq x y z
N MET A 1 12.91 -22.09 -6.56
CA MET A 1 12.90 -20.67 -6.95
C MET A 1 11.54 -20.22 -7.47
N PHE A 2 10.96 -19.18 -6.87
CA PHE A 2 9.70 -18.53 -7.27
C PHE A 2 9.97 -17.32 -8.19
N LYS A 3 9.01 -16.95 -9.04
CA LYS A 3 9.17 -15.82 -10.00
C LYS A 3 7.91 -14.93 -10.03
N PRO A 4 7.59 -14.24 -8.93
CA PRO A 4 6.45 -13.34 -8.87
C PRO A 4 6.59 -12.20 -9.89
N ARG A 5 5.45 -11.76 -10.43
CA ARG A 5 5.29 -10.68 -11.40
C ARG A 5 5.00 -9.33 -10.75
N ALA A 6 5.04 -9.26 -9.43
CA ALA A 6 4.92 -8.04 -8.64
C ALA A 6 6.03 -7.98 -7.59
N ASP A 7 6.29 -6.79 -7.07
CA ASP A 7 7.17 -6.60 -5.91
C ASP A 7 6.47 -7.05 -4.61
N PRO A 8 7.19 -7.13 -3.47
CA PRO A 8 6.60 -7.56 -2.20
C PRO A 8 5.42 -6.72 -1.71
N CYS A 9 5.20 -5.53 -2.28
CA CYS A 9 4.08 -4.71 -1.84
C CYS A 9 2.71 -5.29 -2.19
N ILE A 10 2.64 -6.29 -3.09
CA ILE A 10 1.43 -7.08 -3.32
C ILE A 10 0.79 -7.55 -2.00
N PHE A 11 1.58 -7.73 -0.94
CA PHE A 11 1.08 -8.09 0.38
C PHE A 11 0.20 -7.04 1.07
N LEU A 12 0.23 -5.77 0.68
CA LEU A 12 -0.74 -4.76 1.15
C LEU A 12 -1.90 -4.55 0.17
N HIS A 13 -2.02 -5.41 -0.86
CA HIS A 13 -3.08 -5.33 -1.85
C HIS A 13 -4.18 -6.34 -1.49
N SER A 14 -5.34 -5.84 -1.06
CA SER A 14 -6.45 -6.67 -0.55
C SER A 14 -7.26 -7.34 -1.68
N SER A 15 -6.65 -8.29 -2.41
CA SER A 15 -7.34 -9.08 -3.45
C SER A 15 -6.68 -10.46 -3.62
N PRO A 16 -7.36 -11.55 -3.22
CA PRO A 16 -6.85 -12.92 -3.35
C PRO A 16 -6.54 -13.33 -4.79
N ASP A 17 -7.41 -12.96 -5.73
CA ASP A 17 -7.22 -13.27 -7.16
C ASP A 17 -5.95 -12.64 -7.72
N ASP A 18 -5.64 -11.41 -7.31
CA ASP A 18 -4.44 -10.72 -7.77
C ASP A 18 -3.17 -11.28 -7.13
N TRP A 19 -3.27 -11.83 -5.92
CA TRP A 19 -2.17 -12.60 -5.32
C TRP A 19 -1.91 -13.86 -6.12
N LEU A 20 -2.94 -14.65 -6.44
CA LEU A 20 -2.80 -15.84 -7.28
C LEU A 20 -2.18 -15.51 -8.64
N LEU A 21 -2.67 -14.46 -9.29
CA LEU A 21 -2.21 -14.03 -10.60
C LEU A 21 -0.76 -13.52 -10.61
N LEU A 22 -0.39 -12.70 -9.62
CA LEU A 22 0.90 -11.99 -9.62
C LEU A 22 1.99 -12.73 -8.84
N LEU A 23 1.66 -13.45 -7.76
CA LEU A 23 2.62 -14.32 -7.07
C LEU A 23 2.79 -15.66 -7.82
N GLY A 24 1.74 -16.11 -8.49
CA GLY A 24 1.63 -17.42 -9.11
C GLY A 24 1.23 -18.50 -8.09
N GLU A 25 0.48 -19.51 -8.56
CA GLU A 25 -0.08 -20.58 -7.72
C GLU A 25 0.95 -21.26 -6.81
N ARG A 26 2.16 -21.49 -7.31
CA ARG A 26 3.24 -22.13 -6.54
C ARG A 26 3.68 -21.33 -5.32
N LEU A 27 3.85 -20.02 -5.47
CA LEU A 27 4.26 -19.17 -4.36
C LEU A 27 3.10 -19.00 -3.38
N SER A 28 1.90 -18.70 -3.88
CA SER A 28 0.70 -18.57 -3.07
C SER A 28 0.42 -19.83 -2.25
N GLY A 29 0.48 -21.01 -2.87
CA GLY A 29 0.32 -22.29 -2.19
C GLY A 29 1.40 -22.57 -1.14
N GLU A 30 2.66 -22.19 -1.40
CA GLU A 30 3.73 -22.30 -0.41
C GLU A 30 3.50 -21.37 0.79
N LEU A 31 2.98 -20.15 0.57
CA LEU A 31 2.63 -19.25 1.67
C LEU A 31 1.49 -19.82 2.51
N VAL A 32 0.41 -20.28 1.89
CA VAL A 32 -0.70 -20.95 2.59
C VAL A 32 -0.16 -22.14 3.39
N ARG A 33 0.71 -22.98 2.81
CA ARG A 33 1.32 -24.12 3.51
C ARG A 33 2.09 -23.70 4.76
N ARG A 34 2.86 -22.60 4.69
CA ARG A 34 3.63 -22.08 5.84
C ARG A 34 2.75 -21.45 6.91
N PHE A 35 1.66 -20.81 6.50
CA PHE A 35 0.69 -20.17 7.39
C PHE A 35 -0.54 -21.03 7.69
N ARG A 36 -0.50 -22.35 7.40
CA ARG A 36 -1.65 -23.27 7.53
C ARG A 36 -2.33 -23.32 8.89
N HIS A 37 -1.65 -22.85 9.93
CA HIS A 37 -2.15 -22.79 11.31
C HIS A 37 -2.96 -21.52 11.59
N LEU A 38 -2.92 -20.54 10.68
CA LEU A 38 -3.59 -19.24 10.76
C LEU A 38 -4.48 -18.96 9.54
N ALA A 39 -4.19 -19.57 8.38
CA ALA A 39 -4.94 -19.38 7.13
C ALA A 39 -5.15 -20.72 6.43
N ARG A 40 -6.39 -21.00 6.00
CA ARG A 40 -6.74 -22.26 5.30
C ARG A 40 -6.50 -22.18 3.80
N ASP A 41 -6.69 -20.99 3.23
CA ASP A 41 -6.58 -20.70 1.80
C ASP A 41 -5.96 -19.30 1.57
N VAL A 42 -5.99 -18.83 0.32
CA VAL A 42 -5.40 -17.54 -0.06
C VAL A 42 -6.23 -16.38 0.46
N ASP A 43 -7.56 -16.52 0.51
CA ASP A 43 -8.47 -15.52 1.07
C ASP A 43 -8.18 -15.25 2.55
N ASP A 44 -8.12 -16.31 3.36
CA ASP A 44 -7.75 -16.23 4.77
C ASP A 44 -6.34 -15.59 4.94
N LEU A 45 -5.40 -15.95 4.06
CA LEU A 45 -4.03 -15.44 4.11
C LEU A 45 -3.96 -13.94 3.77
N VAL A 46 -4.68 -13.49 2.74
CA VAL A 46 -4.75 -12.07 2.36
C VAL A 46 -5.34 -11.27 3.51
N GLN A 47 -6.40 -11.77 4.14
CA GLN A 47 -7.02 -11.11 5.29
C GLN A 47 -6.06 -11.06 6.50
N LEU A 48 -5.43 -12.18 6.85
CA LEU A 48 -4.43 -12.25 7.93
C LEU A 48 -3.33 -11.20 7.75
N VAL A 49 -2.86 -11.04 6.52
CA VAL A 49 -1.80 -10.08 6.18
C VAL A 49 -2.32 -8.65 6.18
N ALA A 50 -3.52 -8.39 5.68
CA ALA A 50 -4.12 -7.07 5.76
C ALA A 50 -4.26 -6.60 7.22
N ASP A 51 -4.61 -7.53 8.11
CA ASP A 51 -4.72 -7.27 9.55
C ASP A 51 -3.37 -7.19 10.26
N ASN A 52 -2.33 -7.90 9.80
CA ASN A 52 -1.00 -7.87 10.40
C ASN A 52 0.11 -8.04 9.35
N PRO A 53 0.48 -6.99 8.60
CA PRO A 53 1.42 -7.13 7.49
C PRO A 53 2.82 -7.60 7.91
N GLY A 54 3.21 -7.30 9.15
CA GLY A 54 4.51 -7.70 9.69
C GLY A 54 4.70 -9.22 9.85
N ILE A 55 3.60 -9.99 9.87
CA ILE A 55 3.66 -11.45 10.06
C ILE A 55 4.32 -12.17 8.88
N LEU A 56 4.19 -11.62 7.67
CA LEU A 56 4.64 -12.26 6.43
C LEU A 56 6.13 -12.55 6.39
N TRP A 57 6.93 -11.62 6.90
CA TRP A 57 8.38 -11.74 6.84
C TRP A 57 8.88 -13.03 7.49
N VAL A 58 8.22 -13.48 8.57
CA VAL A 58 8.53 -14.74 9.25
C VAL A 58 8.32 -15.94 8.32
N GLY A 59 7.20 -15.97 7.61
CA GLY A 59 6.88 -17.06 6.67
C GLY A 59 7.68 -17.02 5.38
N LEU A 60 8.27 -15.88 5.01
CA LEU A 60 9.02 -15.75 3.76
C LEU A 60 10.48 -16.17 3.86
N ARG A 61 11.02 -16.32 5.07
CA ARG A 61 12.42 -16.63 5.31
C ARG A 61 12.85 -17.91 4.60
N GLY A 62 14.00 -17.86 3.92
CA GLY A 62 14.58 -19.00 3.20
C GLY A 62 13.89 -19.34 1.87
N LEU A 63 12.95 -18.52 1.39
CA LEU A 63 12.43 -18.64 0.03
C LEU A 63 13.43 -18.04 -0.97
N GLU A 64 13.75 -18.78 -2.02
CA GLU A 64 14.50 -18.26 -3.16
C GLU A 64 13.55 -17.64 -4.18
N VAL A 65 13.69 -16.33 -4.40
CA VAL A 65 12.86 -15.57 -5.33
C VAL A 65 13.73 -14.97 -6.44
N GLY A 66 13.28 -15.14 -7.68
CA GLY A 66 13.87 -14.56 -8.88
C GLY A 66 12.86 -13.73 -9.67
N GLY A 67 13.13 -13.52 -10.95
CA GLY A 67 12.26 -12.73 -11.84
C GLY A 67 12.53 -11.23 -11.81
N PRO A 68 11.62 -10.41 -12.38
CA PRO A 68 11.85 -8.97 -12.59
C PRO A 68 12.05 -8.17 -11.29
N PHE A 69 11.48 -8.63 -10.18
CA PHE A 69 11.51 -7.97 -8.87
C PHE A 69 12.47 -8.66 -7.88
N ARG A 70 13.44 -9.44 -8.39
CA ARG A 70 14.36 -10.24 -7.56
C ARG A 70 14.97 -9.41 -6.43
N ASN A 71 15.46 -8.21 -6.72
CA ASN A 71 16.19 -7.41 -5.74
C ASN A 71 15.28 -6.93 -4.61
N GLU A 72 14.06 -6.50 -4.93
CA GLU A 72 13.05 -6.11 -3.96
C GLU A 72 12.64 -7.29 -3.08
N TRP A 73 12.43 -8.47 -3.68
CA TRP A 73 12.13 -9.69 -2.94
C TRP A 73 13.29 -10.14 -2.06
N THR A 74 14.53 -10.10 -2.53
CA THR A 74 15.72 -10.43 -1.72
C THR A 74 15.81 -9.52 -0.49
N LEU A 75 15.69 -8.20 -0.68
CA LEU A 75 15.70 -7.23 0.43
C LEU A 75 14.58 -7.51 1.45
N PHE A 76 13.40 -7.89 0.96
CA PHE A 76 12.27 -8.17 1.84
C PHE A 76 12.41 -9.50 2.56
N VAL A 77 12.74 -10.59 1.85
CA VAL A 77 12.87 -11.95 2.42
C VAL A 77 14.01 -12.02 3.43
N GLU A 78 15.19 -11.52 3.08
CA GLU A 78 16.39 -11.60 3.94
C GLU A 78 16.37 -10.51 5.01
N GLY A 79 15.97 -9.30 4.62
CA GLY A 79 16.14 -8.09 5.40
C GLY A 79 14.87 -7.61 6.10
N GLY A 80 13.69 -8.09 5.74
CA GLY A 80 12.42 -7.53 6.20
C GLY A 80 12.28 -6.05 5.83
N TYR A 81 12.88 -5.63 4.71
CA TYR A 81 12.94 -4.24 4.30
C TYR A 81 12.31 -4.03 2.94
N VAL A 82 11.45 -3.01 2.85
CA VAL A 82 10.91 -2.49 1.59
C VAL A 82 11.40 -1.06 1.41
N ALA A 83 11.78 -0.67 0.21
CA ALA A 83 12.23 0.71 -0.04
C ALA A 83 11.05 1.70 0.09
N PRO A 84 11.27 2.90 0.68
CA PRO A 84 10.20 3.84 1.03
C PRO A 84 9.65 4.66 -0.14
N HIS A 85 10.27 4.61 -1.32
CA HIS A 85 9.91 5.47 -2.45
C HIS A 85 8.51 5.14 -2.99
N ALA A 86 7.88 6.13 -3.63
CA ALA A 86 6.70 5.93 -4.46
C ALA A 86 7.01 4.97 -5.62
N ARG A 87 6.05 4.14 -5.97
CA ARG A 87 6.12 3.06 -6.96
C ARG A 87 5.18 3.31 -8.14
N ALA A 88 4.03 3.90 -7.88
CA ALA A 88 3.01 4.21 -8.87
C ALA A 88 3.50 5.30 -9.83
N ARG A 89 3.31 5.03 -11.12
CA ARG A 89 3.55 6.00 -12.19
C ARG A 89 2.24 6.72 -12.49
N TRP A 90 2.09 7.90 -11.90
CA TRP A 90 0.90 8.73 -12.08
C TRP A 90 0.91 9.43 -13.44
N LEU A 91 -0.23 9.42 -14.14
CA LEU A 91 -0.43 10.21 -15.37
C LEU A 91 -0.13 11.67 -15.09
N TYR A 92 0.53 12.34 -16.05
CA TYR A 92 0.85 13.76 -15.91
C TYR A 92 -0.43 14.59 -15.88
N VAL A 93 -0.52 15.47 -14.88
CA VAL A 93 -1.58 16.48 -14.78
C VAL A 93 -0.90 17.80 -14.49
N GLU A 94 -1.15 18.79 -15.33
CA GLU A 94 -0.66 20.14 -15.09
C GLU A 94 -1.41 20.77 -13.92
N THR A 95 -0.66 21.19 -12.91
CA THR A 95 -1.20 21.88 -11.73
C THR A 95 -0.13 22.74 -11.07
N GLY A 96 -0.51 23.97 -10.72
CA GLY A 96 0.28 24.91 -9.91
C GLY A 96 0.06 24.75 -8.41
N GLU A 97 -0.82 23.85 -8.01
CA GLU A 97 -1.38 23.77 -6.66
C GLU A 97 -0.40 23.18 -5.64
N ARG A 98 -0.55 23.64 -4.40
CA ARG A 98 0.30 23.23 -3.27
C ARG A 98 -0.55 22.57 -2.20
N LEU A 99 -0.10 21.41 -1.76
CA LEU A 99 -0.64 20.72 -0.58
C LEU A 99 0.51 20.56 0.42
N ASP A 100 0.40 21.21 1.57
CA ASP A 100 1.43 21.20 2.61
C ASP A 100 1.41 19.92 3.45
N VAL A 101 1.51 18.77 2.77
CA VAL A 101 1.43 17.44 3.36
C VAL A 101 2.72 16.70 3.07
N ARG A 102 3.62 16.66 4.05
CA ARG A 102 4.89 15.95 3.95
C ARG A 102 4.71 14.46 4.19
N VAL A 103 4.43 13.73 3.12
CA VAL A 103 4.47 12.26 3.09
C VAL A 103 5.41 11.82 1.98
N GLN A 104 6.57 11.28 2.36
CA GLN A 104 7.63 10.81 1.46
C GLN A 104 8.00 9.35 1.74
N VAL A 105 7.01 8.59 2.21
CA VAL A 105 7.07 7.13 2.33
C VAL A 105 5.83 6.55 1.68
N SER A 106 5.98 5.48 0.90
CA SER A 106 4.86 4.72 0.33
C SER A 106 4.17 3.90 1.43
N PRO A 107 2.85 3.64 1.35
CA PRO A 107 2.17 2.70 2.25
C PRO A 107 2.85 1.32 2.29
N CYS A 108 3.48 0.88 1.18
CA CYS A 108 4.37 -0.28 1.12
C CYS A 108 5.36 -0.41 2.27
N PHE A 109 5.83 0.72 2.80
CA PHE A 109 6.85 0.74 3.85
C PHE A 109 6.33 0.17 5.17
N LEU A 110 5.02 -0.07 5.32
CA LEU A 110 4.42 -0.79 6.44
C LEU A 110 4.87 -2.26 6.52
N LEU A 111 5.28 -2.86 5.39
CA LEU A 111 5.84 -4.21 5.38
C LEU A 111 7.23 -4.28 6.02
N SER A 112 7.95 -3.15 6.09
CA SER A 112 9.28 -3.13 6.69
C SER A 112 9.21 -3.44 8.18
N SER A 113 10.06 -4.35 8.65
CA SER A 113 10.21 -4.65 10.08
C SER A 113 10.63 -3.38 10.85
N LEU A 114 9.79 -2.94 11.79
CA LEU A 114 10.06 -1.75 12.62
C LEU A 114 11.24 -1.93 13.58
N ASP A 115 11.72 -3.16 13.75
CA ASP A 115 12.86 -3.48 14.62
C ASP A 115 14.19 -3.36 13.85
N LYS A 116 14.14 -3.15 12.53
CA LYS A 116 15.33 -2.88 11.72
C LYS A 116 15.87 -1.47 12.00
N PRO A 117 17.20 -1.32 12.17
CA PRO A 117 17.84 -0.01 12.30
C PRO A 117 17.43 0.94 11.17
N GLY A 118 17.13 2.19 11.51
CA GLY A 118 16.81 3.23 10.53
C GLY A 118 15.37 3.22 9.99
N VAL A 119 14.57 2.16 10.15
CA VAL A 119 13.17 2.13 9.68
C VAL A 119 12.31 3.14 10.45
N ARG A 120 12.35 3.13 11.78
CA ARG A 120 11.62 4.11 12.61
C ARG A 120 12.07 5.54 12.34
N TYR A 121 13.38 5.74 12.15
CA TYR A 121 13.94 7.04 11.77
C TYR A 121 13.42 7.50 10.41
N THR A 122 13.34 6.61 9.43
CA THR A 122 12.81 6.90 8.10
C THR A 122 11.35 7.33 8.16
N TRP A 123 10.52 6.60 8.90
CA TRP A 123 9.13 7.00 9.14
C TRP A 123 9.04 8.41 9.74
N ARG A 124 9.72 8.64 10.88
CA ARG A 124 9.67 9.94 11.58
C ARG A 124 10.13 11.11 10.72
N ASN A 125 11.17 10.92 9.90
CA ASN A 125 11.73 12.01 9.11
C ASN A 125 11.07 12.21 7.75
N ARG A 126 10.66 11.14 7.07
CA ARG A 126 10.13 11.21 5.70
C ARG A 126 8.60 11.29 5.67
N ALA A 127 7.92 10.95 6.74
CA ALA A 127 6.48 11.04 6.85
C ALA A 127 6.04 11.65 8.18
N SER A 128 6.74 12.69 8.63
CA SER A 128 6.44 13.39 9.89
C SER A 128 4.98 13.85 9.98
N THR A 129 4.35 14.18 8.85
CA THR A 129 2.94 14.60 8.84
C THR A 129 1.99 13.47 9.26
N ILE A 130 2.32 12.20 8.95
CA ILE A 130 1.50 11.06 9.38
C ILE A 130 1.40 10.99 10.90
N PHE A 131 2.48 11.35 11.61
CA PHE A 131 2.50 11.35 13.08
C PHE A 131 1.71 12.51 13.73
N ARG A 132 1.06 13.37 12.93
CA ARG A 132 0.03 14.28 13.43
C ARG A 132 -1.33 13.58 13.56
N TRP A 133 -1.51 12.46 12.88
CA TRP A 133 -2.77 11.73 12.77
C TRP A 133 -2.74 10.41 13.55
N VAL A 134 -1.57 9.78 13.66
CA VAL A 134 -1.34 8.58 14.48
C VAL A 134 -0.19 8.79 15.44
N SER A 135 -0.23 8.17 16.62
CA SER A 135 0.84 8.24 17.63
C SER A 135 2.07 7.41 17.24
N GLU A 136 1.86 6.29 16.53
CA GLU A 136 2.91 5.40 16.06
C GLU A 136 2.49 4.69 14.76
N VAL A 137 3.42 3.93 14.16
CA VAL A 137 3.10 3.11 12.98
C VAL A 137 2.31 1.88 13.44
N PRO A 138 1.03 1.74 13.06
CA PRO A 138 0.20 0.63 13.53
C PRO A 138 0.71 -0.71 12.99
N ARG A 139 0.81 -1.70 13.88
CA ARG A 139 1.16 -3.09 13.52
C ARG A 139 -0.07 -3.92 13.17
N LEU A 140 -1.21 -3.63 13.82
CA LEU A 140 -2.47 -4.31 13.63
C LEU A 140 -3.46 -3.40 12.92
N GLN A 141 -4.17 -3.98 11.95
CA GLN A 141 -5.18 -3.35 11.10
C GLN A 141 -4.77 -1.95 10.60
N PRO A 142 -3.56 -1.81 10.00
CA PRO A 142 -3.02 -0.50 9.67
C PRO A 142 -3.93 0.27 8.72
N LEU A 143 -4.57 -0.39 7.76
CA LEU A 143 -5.50 0.24 6.82
C LEU A 143 -6.64 0.95 7.58
N GLU A 144 -7.27 0.28 8.53
CA GLU A 144 -8.38 0.84 9.31
C GLU A 144 -7.94 1.94 10.26
N VAL A 145 -6.79 1.77 10.92
CA VAL A 145 -6.22 2.82 11.78
C VAL A 145 -5.95 4.08 10.96
N PHE A 146 -5.32 3.96 9.80
CA PHE A 146 -5.04 5.12 8.95
C PHE A 146 -6.30 5.69 8.31
N ARG A 147 -7.29 4.87 7.91
CA ARG A 147 -8.57 5.36 7.39
C ARG A 147 -9.30 6.25 8.37
N ARG A 148 -9.27 5.90 9.66
CA ARG A 148 -9.89 6.69 10.74
C ARG A 148 -9.09 7.93 11.10
N ALA A 149 -7.76 7.86 11.00
CA ALA A 149 -6.86 8.93 11.41
C ALA A 149 -6.62 10.00 10.32
N PHE A 150 -6.57 9.60 9.05
CA PHE A 150 -6.28 10.53 7.95
C PHE A 150 -7.40 11.57 7.79
N PRO A 151 -7.06 12.85 7.54
CA PRO A 151 -8.04 13.90 7.30
C PRO A 151 -8.98 13.54 6.14
N ALA A 152 -10.30 13.64 6.38
CA ALA A 152 -11.32 13.34 5.39
C ALA A 152 -11.21 14.25 4.16
N GLU A 153 -10.83 15.51 4.37
CA GLU A 153 -10.69 16.53 3.34
C GLU A 153 -9.65 16.15 2.27
N LEU A 154 -8.61 15.40 2.65
CA LEU A 154 -7.61 14.92 1.68
C LEU A 154 -8.19 13.84 0.77
N ARG A 155 -9.04 12.95 1.32
CA ARG A 155 -9.71 11.90 0.55
C ARG A 155 -10.77 12.51 -0.37
N GLU A 156 -11.57 13.46 0.13
CA GLU A 156 -12.53 14.22 -0.67
C GLU A 156 -11.86 15.00 -1.82
N LEU A 157 -10.69 15.59 -1.55
CA LEU A 157 -9.90 16.25 -2.58
C LEU A 157 -9.41 15.26 -3.65
N ALA A 158 -8.93 14.07 -3.24
CA ALA A 158 -8.54 13.03 -4.18
C ALA A 158 -9.73 12.50 -5.00
N HIS A 159 -10.91 12.34 -4.39
CA HIS A 159 -12.11 11.92 -5.11
C HIS A 159 -12.56 12.96 -6.13
N SER A 160 -12.54 14.25 -5.78
CA SER A 160 -13.02 15.33 -6.64
C SER A 160 -12.04 15.72 -7.74
N ARG A 161 -10.72 15.68 -7.48
CA ARG A 161 -9.66 16.10 -8.42
C ARG A 161 -8.90 14.94 -9.07
N GLY A 162 -8.96 13.76 -8.48
CA GLY A 162 -8.28 12.54 -8.92
C GLY A 162 -6.91 12.36 -8.26
N TYR A 163 -6.51 11.10 -8.05
CA TYR A 163 -5.21 10.77 -7.43
C TYR A 163 -4.02 11.26 -8.28
N ALA A 164 -4.13 11.25 -9.60
CA ALA A 164 -3.08 11.79 -10.47
C ALA A 164 -2.88 13.30 -10.24
N TRP A 165 -3.96 14.07 -10.08
CA TRP A 165 -3.86 15.48 -9.73
C TRP A 165 -3.13 15.66 -8.39
N VAL A 166 -3.48 14.88 -7.35
CA VAL A 166 -2.80 14.91 -6.04
C VAL A 166 -1.31 14.63 -6.21
N ALA A 167 -0.95 13.60 -6.98
CA ALA A 167 0.45 13.21 -7.22
C ALA A 167 1.30 14.33 -7.83
N TRP A 168 0.67 15.23 -8.60
CA TRP A 168 1.35 16.37 -9.24
C TRP A 168 1.26 17.68 -8.47
N THR A 169 0.47 17.76 -7.39
CA THR A 169 0.59 18.89 -6.43
C THR A 169 1.97 18.91 -5.77
N ARG A 170 2.32 20.05 -5.18
CA ARG A 170 3.62 20.24 -4.54
C ARG A 170 3.55 20.38 -3.02
N TRP A 171 4.47 19.72 -2.33
CA TRP A 171 4.95 20.10 -1.02
C TRP A 171 6.35 20.74 -1.20
N ARG A 172 6.43 22.06 -1.04
CA ARG A 172 7.62 22.86 -1.40
C ARG A 172 8.05 22.61 -2.86
N ASP A 173 9.24 22.06 -3.08
CA ASP A 173 9.84 21.71 -4.38
C ASP A 173 9.50 20.27 -4.82
N ARG A 174 8.89 19.46 -3.96
CA ARG A 174 8.66 18.03 -4.18
C ARG A 174 7.22 17.73 -4.57
N ARG A 175 7.03 16.70 -5.39
CA ARG A 175 5.70 16.22 -5.83
C ARG A 175 5.10 15.25 -4.81
N ASN A 176 3.79 15.31 -4.62
CA ASN A 176 3.05 14.52 -3.64
C ASN A 176 2.68 13.10 -4.12
N ARG A 177 3.59 12.42 -4.82
CA ARG A 177 3.35 11.07 -5.38
C ARG A 177 3.03 10.02 -4.31
N HIS A 178 3.69 10.08 -3.16
CA HIS A 178 3.43 9.15 -2.06
C HIS A 178 2.06 9.43 -1.44
N LEU A 179 1.69 10.70 -1.27
CA LEU A 179 0.36 11.06 -0.75
C LEU A 179 -0.74 10.48 -1.65
N ALA A 180 -0.59 10.55 -2.97
CA ALA A 180 -1.53 9.92 -3.89
C ALA A 180 -1.62 8.39 -3.71
N GLU A 181 -0.50 7.70 -3.47
CA GLU A 181 -0.51 6.26 -3.15
C GLU A 181 -1.21 5.96 -1.83
N TRP A 182 -0.98 6.79 -0.81
CA TRP A 182 -1.69 6.68 0.47
C TRP A 182 -3.19 6.81 0.26
N LEU A 183 -3.65 7.89 -0.39
CA LEU A 183 -5.08 8.10 -0.60
C LEU A 183 -5.71 6.96 -1.40
N TYR A 184 -5.05 6.53 -2.49
CA TYR A 184 -5.51 5.36 -3.25
C TYR A 184 -5.64 4.11 -2.39
N TRP A 185 -4.64 3.80 -1.57
CA TRP A 185 -4.66 2.63 -0.70
C TRP A 185 -5.72 2.74 0.40
N LEU A 186 -5.89 3.92 1.01
CA LEU A 186 -6.93 4.17 1.99
C LEU A 186 -8.32 4.03 1.38
N ASP A 187 -8.54 4.48 0.15
CA ASP A 187 -9.84 4.40 -0.49
C ASP A 187 -10.18 2.97 -0.94
N THR A 188 -9.19 2.21 -1.40
CA THR A 188 -9.44 0.95 -2.11
C THR A 188 -9.00 -0.31 -1.38
N GLY A 189 -8.14 -0.20 -0.35
CA GLY A 189 -7.40 -1.33 0.24
C GLY A 189 -6.34 -1.93 -0.71
N ARG A 190 -6.19 -1.37 -1.92
CA ARG A 190 -5.33 -1.87 -2.98
C ARG A 190 -4.18 -0.90 -3.23
N LEU A 191 -3.05 -1.42 -3.70
CA LEU A 191 -1.92 -0.57 -4.09
C LEU A 191 -1.99 -0.15 -5.56
N ALA A 192 -1.84 1.15 -5.79
CA ALA A 192 -1.97 1.76 -7.11
C ALA A 192 -1.01 1.17 -8.16
N HIS A 193 0.24 0.88 -7.80
CA HIS A 193 1.20 0.31 -8.76
C HIS A 193 0.90 -1.15 -9.11
N ILE A 194 0.27 -1.90 -8.20
CA ILE A 194 -0.20 -3.26 -8.48
C ILE A 194 -1.39 -3.21 -9.43
N ASP A 195 -2.37 -2.33 -9.17
CA ASP A 195 -3.48 -2.12 -10.11
C ASP A 195 -2.98 -1.59 -11.48
N ALA A 196 -1.87 -0.86 -11.51
CA ALA A 196 -1.24 -0.43 -12.76
C ALA A 196 -0.65 -1.60 -13.55
N LEU A 197 0.01 -2.56 -12.88
CA LEU A 197 0.49 -3.80 -13.51
C LEU A 197 -0.64 -4.61 -14.12
N LEU A 198 -1.85 -4.49 -13.55
CA LEU A 198 -3.07 -5.16 -14.01
C LEU A 198 -3.90 -4.33 -15.00
N GLY A 199 -3.45 -3.12 -15.37
CA GLY A 199 -4.13 -2.26 -16.34
C GLY A 199 -5.43 -1.62 -15.84
N ARG A 200 -5.65 -1.54 -14.52
CA ARG A 200 -6.90 -1.06 -13.90
C ARG A 200 -6.72 0.04 -12.85
N MET A 201 -5.53 0.66 -12.80
CA MET A 201 -5.24 1.76 -11.88
C MET A 201 -6.17 2.95 -12.11
N CYS A 202 -6.94 3.31 -11.09
CA CYS A 202 -7.75 4.53 -11.11
C CYS A 202 -6.87 5.78 -10.93
N THR A 203 -6.99 6.74 -11.84
CA THR A 203 -6.15 7.96 -11.86
C THR A 203 -6.96 9.26 -11.84
N SER A 204 -8.21 9.25 -12.31
CA SER A 204 -9.07 10.41 -12.51
C SER A 204 -10.27 10.45 -11.55
N PRO A 205 -10.97 11.59 -11.41
CA PRO A 205 -12.21 11.67 -10.63
C PRO A 205 -13.33 10.74 -11.12
N SER A 206 -13.33 10.36 -12.39
CA SER A 206 -14.39 9.55 -12.97
C SER A 206 -14.36 8.10 -12.49
N CYS A 207 -13.21 7.61 -12.02
CA CYS A 207 -13.05 6.25 -11.51
C CYS A 207 -13.06 6.17 -9.98
N THR A 208 -13.02 7.30 -9.27
CA THR A 208 -13.17 7.38 -7.80
C THR A 208 -14.63 7.41 -7.38
N LYS A 209 -15.55 7.71 -8.29
CA LYS A 209 -17.00 7.58 -8.07
C LYS A 209 -17.37 6.10 -8.05
N ASN A 210 -17.32 5.48 -6.88
CA ASN A 210 -17.98 4.21 -6.67
C ASN A 210 -19.51 4.44 -6.73
N PRO A 211 -20.27 3.73 -7.58
CA PRO A 211 -21.74 3.71 -7.48
C PRO A 211 -22.22 3.07 -6.16
N SER A 212 -21.34 2.39 -5.43
CA SER A 212 -21.63 1.67 -4.18
C SER A 212 -21.48 2.52 -2.90
N SER A 213 -21.04 3.79 -2.99
CA SER A 213 -20.95 4.69 -1.82
C SER A 213 -22.20 5.54 -1.58
N GLU A 214 -23.24 5.47 -2.42
CA GLU A 214 -24.53 6.10 -2.14
C GLU A 214 -25.32 5.37 -1.03
N GLY A 215 -24.90 4.18 -0.59
CA GLY A 215 -25.63 3.35 0.38
C GLY A 215 -25.19 3.46 1.86
N LEU A 216 -24.16 4.23 2.21
CA LEU A 216 -23.62 4.26 3.59
C LEU A 216 -23.80 5.59 4.34
N TYR A 217 -24.49 6.56 3.75
CA TYR A 217 -24.98 7.75 4.46
C TYR A 217 -26.52 7.71 4.52
N ILE A 218 -27.09 6.70 5.19
CA ILE A 218 -28.41 6.89 5.77
C ILE A 218 -28.21 7.80 6.98
N SER A 219 -28.67 9.04 6.82
CA SER A 219 -28.82 10.03 7.87
C SER A 219 -29.48 9.42 9.11
N ALA A 220 -28.76 9.39 10.22
CA ALA A 220 -29.39 9.34 11.53
C ALA A 220 -29.94 10.75 11.79
N LEU A 221 -31.22 10.94 11.47
CA LEU A 221 -32.11 11.93 12.09
C LEU A 221 -32.84 11.24 13.24
#